data_AF-A0A0N9V3G7-F1
#
_entry.id   AF-A0A0N9V3G7-F1
#
_cell.length_a   1.000
_cell.length_b   1.000
_cell.length_c   1.000
_cell.angle_alpha   90.00
_cell.angle_beta   90.00
_cell.angle_gamma   90.00
#
_symmetry.space_group_name_H-M   'P 1'
#
loop_
_entity.id
_entity.type
_entity.pdbx_description
1 polymer ?
#
loop_
_entity_poly.entity_id
_entity_poly.type
_entity_poly.pdbx_seq_one_letter_code
_entity_poly.pdbx_strand_id
1 'polypeptide(L)'
;MEGAVIAGLISLAIGVVALLAGWNHWRYRKQETINILEAAILRPTGEAPLPLTKLDWFLKYLQAILGFILGPLFILVGVSIILGELELL
;
A
#
# COMPACT_ATOMS: atom_id res chain seq x y z
N MET A 1 16.01 22.68 5.84
CA MET A 1 16.27 21.95 7.10
C MET A 1 15.03 21.25 7.63
N GLU A 2 14.31 21.72 8.67
CA GLU A 2 13.29 20.86 9.34
C GLU A 2 12.16 20.39 8.41
N GLY A 3 11.60 21.28 7.58
CA GLY A 3 10.49 20.94 6.70
C GLY A 3 10.83 19.88 5.64
N ALA A 4 12.05 19.89 5.13
CA ALA A 4 12.50 18.92 4.12
C ALA A 4 12.77 17.54 4.74
N VAL A 5 13.36 17.50 5.93
CA VAL A 5 13.52 16.25 6.70
C VAL A 5 12.15 15.64 7.02
N ILE A 6 11.17 16.45 7.43
CA ILE A 6 9.80 16.01 7.66
C ILE A 6 9.19 15.45 6.37
N ALA A 7 9.35 16.12 5.23
CA ALA A 7 8.87 15.63 3.94
C ALA A 7 9.52 14.29 3.55
N GLY A 8 10.81 14.14 3.78
CA GLY A 8 11.53 12.88 3.56
C GLY A 8 11.02 11.74 4.44
N LEU A 9 10.78 12.00 5.73
CA LEU A 9 10.19 11.03 6.66
C LEU A 9 8.77 10.62 6.27
N ILE A 10 7.94 11.58 5.83
CA ILE A 10 6.59 11.30 5.32
C ILE A 10 6.67 10.42 4.06
N SER A 11 7.57 10.73 3.13
CA SER A 11 7.80 9.92 1.94
C SER A 11 8.23 8.49 2.29
N LEU A 12 9.14 8.32 3.26
CA LEU A 12 9.54 7.01 3.76
C LEU A 12 8.34 6.24 4.34
N ALA A 13 7.54 6.89 5.18
CA ALA A 13 6.36 6.28 5.77
C ALA A 13 5.36 5.82 4.70
N ILE A 14 5.07 6.66 3.70
CA ILE A 14 4.23 6.30 2.55
C ILE A 14 4.82 5.10 1.81
N GLY A 15 6.12 5.11 1.54
CA GLY A 15 6.79 4.04 0.82
C GLY A 15 6.74 2.69 1.55
N VAL A 16 6.97 2.69 2.86
CA VAL A 16 6.85 1.48 3.71
C VAL A 16 5.41 0.97 3.73
N VAL A 17 4.42 1.86 3.92
CA VAL A 17 3.00 1.49 3.93
C VAL A 17 2.58 0.90 2.58
N ALA A 18 3.00 1.51 1.46
CA ALA A 18 2.71 1.00 0.12
C ALA A 18 3.34 -0.38 -0.13
N LEU A 19 4.57 -0.61 0.32
CA LEU A 19 5.22 -1.92 0.25
C LEU A 19 4.49 -2.96 1.10
N LEU A 20 4.12 -2.63 2.33
CA LEU A 20 3.38 -3.53 3.21
C LEU A 20 2.00 -3.85 2.64
N ALA A 21 1.30 -2.86 2.09
CA ALA A 21 0.04 -3.07 1.39
C ALA A 21 0.24 -3.97 0.17
N GLY A 22 1.23 -3.71 -0.67
CA GLY A 22 1.53 -4.54 -1.85
C GLY A 22 1.87 -5.98 -1.48
N TRP A 23 2.71 -6.15 -0.46
CA TRP A 23 3.08 -7.45 0.10
C TRP A 23 1.88 -8.20 0.67
N ASN A 24 1.00 -7.52 1.41
CA ASN A 24 -0.21 -8.10 1.98
C ASN A 24 -1.14 -8.63 0.87
N HIS A 25 -1.40 -7.80 -0.15
CA HIS A 25 -2.23 -8.20 -1.29
C HIS A 25 -1.59 -9.35 -2.08
N TRP A 26 -0.26 -9.36 -2.24
CA TRP A 26 0.45 -10.45 -2.90
C TRP A 26 0.42 -11.76 -2.11
N ARG A 27 0.67 -11.70 -0.80
CA ARG A 27 0.70 -12.88 0.09
C ARG A 27 -0.67 -13.53 0.15
N TYR A 28 -1.72 -12.73 0.31
CA TYR A 28 -3.09 -13.21 0.44
C TYR A 28 -3.85 -13.27 -0.88
N ARG A 29 -3.15 -13.13 -2.03
CA ARG A 29 -3.77 -13.18 -3.36
C ARG A 29 -4.60 -14.43 -3.59
N LYS A 30 -4.19 -15.58 -3.07
CA LYS A 30 -4.89 -16.87 -3.27
C LYS A 30 -5.99 -17.14 -2.24
N GLN A 31 -6.12 -16.31 -1.21
CA GLN A 31 -7.21 -16.45 -0.26
C GLN A 31 -8.41 -15.68 -0.82
N GLU A 32 -9.60 -16.30 -0.81
CA GLU A 32 -10.88 -15.62 -1.03
C GLU A 32 -11.13 -14.64 0.12
N THR A 33 -10.34 -13.58 0.15
CA THR A 33 -10.54 -12.48 1.08
C THR A 33 -11.70 -11.69 0.53
N ILE A 34 -12.86 -11.87 1.15
CA ILE A 34 -13.94 -10.89 1.16
C ILE A 34 -13.28 -9.52 1.27
N ASN A 35 -13.57 -8.61 0.34
CA ASN A 35 -12.99 -7.28 0.38
C ASN A 35 -13.27 -6.69 1.78
N ILE A 36 -12.27 -6.13 2.47
CA ILE A 36 -12.46 -5.63 3.85
C ILE A 36 -13.63 -4.64 3.92
N LEU A 37 -13.84 -3.89 2.83
CA LEU A 37 -14.98 -3.01 2.64
C LEU A 37 -16.32 -3.76 2.60
N GLU A 38 -16.37 -4.86 1.85
CA GLU A 38 -17.55 -5.71 1.71
C GLU A 38 -17.86 -6.45 3.02
N ALA A 39 -16.84 -6.95 3.72
CA ALA A 39 -16.98 -7.51 5.06
C ALA A 39 -17.49 -6.47 6.08
N ALA A 40 -17.06 -5.21 5.96
CA ALA A 40 -17.54 -4.13 6.83
C ALA A 40 -18.99 -3.73 6.52
N ILE A 41 -19.41 -3.76 5.25
CA ILE A 41 -20.78 -3.45 4.81
C ILE A 41 -21.75 -4.60 5.14
N LEU A 42 -21.32 -5.85 5.03
CA LEU A 42 -22.17 -7.04 5.24
C LEU A 42 -22.26 -7.50 6.70
N ARG A 43 -21.28 -7.14 7.54
CA ARG A 43 -21.31 -7.39 8.99
C ARG A 43 -22.61 -6.96 9.68
N PRO A 44 -23.19 -5.78 9.40
CA PRO A 44 -24.47 -5.37 9.99
C PRO A 44 -25.71 -6.01 9.32
N THR A 45 -25.61 -6.54 8.10
CA THR A 45 -26.78 -7.09 7.37
C THR A 45 -26.94 -8.60 7.55
N GLY A 46 -25.91 -9.32 7.99
CA GLY A 46 -25.96 -10.78 8.19
C GLY A 46 -26.00 -11.58 6.88
N GLU A 47 -25.82 -10.91 5.74
CA GLU A 47 -25.79 -11.55 4.42
C GLU A 47 -24.43 -12.17 4.11
N ALA A 48 -24.45 -13.28 3.38
CA ALA A 48 -23.24 -13.93 2.93
C ALA A 48 -22.56 -13.08 1.84
N PRO A 49 -21.22 -12.96 1.89
CA PRO A 49 -20.47 -12.18 0.90
C PRO A 49 -20.64 -12.75 -0.50
N LEU A 50 -20.76 -11.84 -1.47
CA LEU A 50 -20.89 -12.19 -2.87
C LEU A 50 -19.60 -12.87 -3.34
N PRO A 51 -19.69 -13.81 -4.30
CA PRO A 51 -18.51 -14.41 -4.88
C PRO A 51 -17.67 -13.34 -5.57
N LEU A 52 -16.36 -13.37 -5.31
CA LEU A 52 -15.38 -12.45 -5.89
C LEU A 52 -15.52 -12.39 -7.41
N THR A 53 -15.71 -11.19 -7.96
CA THR A 53 -15.82 -10.98 -9.40
C THR A 53 -14.44 -10.91 -10.04
N LYS A 54 -14.36 -11.08 -11.38
CA LYS A 54 -13.10 -10.93 -12.13
C LYS A 54 -12.46 -9.54 -11.95
N LEU A 55 -13.25 -8.51 -11.68
CA LEU A 55 -12.78 -7.15 -11.43
C LEU A 55 -12.07 -7.05 -10.07
N ASP A 56 -12.62 -7.67 -9.03
CA ASP A 56 -12.02 -7.67 -7.68
C ASP A 56 -10.65 -8.35 -7.70
N TRP A 57 -10.54 -9.43 -8.46
CA TRP A 57 -9.28 -10.11 -8.73
C TRP A 57 -8.27 -9.17 -9.41
N PHE A 58 -8.69 -8.47 -10.48
CA PHE A 58 -7.83 -7.51 -11.17
C PHE A 58 -7.34 -6.39 -10.24
N LEU A 59 -8.22 -5.82 -9.42
CA LEU A 59 -7.88 -4.76 -8.48
C LEU A 59 -6.90 -5.22 -7.40
N LYS A 60 -7.03 -6.44 -6.87
CA LYS A 60 -6.07 -7.01 -5.92
C LYS A 60 -4.66 -7.13 -6.54
N TYR A 61 -4.58 -7.61 -7.78
CA TYR A 61 -3.30 -7.69 -8.49
C TYR A 61 -2.72 -6.31 -8.78
N LEU A 62 -3.56 -5.37 -9.22
CA LEU A 62 -3.13 -4.01 -9.48
C LEU A 62 -2.60 -3.32 -8.22
N GLN A 63 -3.28 -3.46 -7.08
CA GLN A 63 -2.80 -2.94 -5.79
C GLN A 63 -1.48 -3.57 -5.35
N ALA A 64 -1.30 -4.88 -5.54
CA ALA A 64 -0.04 -5.54 -5.25
C ALA A 64 1.11 -4.95 -6.09
N ILE A 65 0.89 -4.83 -7.41
CA ILE A 65 1.88 -4.28 -8.35
C ILE A 65 2.20 -2.82 -8.00
N LEU A 66 1.18 -1.99 -7.80
CA LEU A 66 1.36 -0.59 -7.44
C LEU A 66 2.10 -0.43 -6.11
N GLY A 67 1.80 -1.26 -5.10
CA GLY A 67 2.52 -1.25 -3.83
C GLY A 67 4.02 -1.56 -3.98
N PHE A 68 4.37 -2.53 -4.83
CA PHE A 68 5.76 -2.88 -5.11
C PHE A 68 6.51 -1.87 -6.00
N ILE A 69 5.81 -1.07 -6.79
CA ILE A 69 6.42 -0.02 -7.62
C ILE A 69 6.53 1.28 -6.82
N LEU A 70 5.41 1.75 -6.27
CA LEU A 70 5.34 3.02 -5.56
C LEU A 70 6.09 2.96 -4.23
N GLY A 71 6.07 1.84 -3.52
CA GLY A 71 6.73 1.74 -2.22
C GLY A 71 8.24 1.99 -2.29
N PRO A 72 9.01 1.26 -3.12
CA PRO A 72 10.43 1.54 -3.34
C PRO A 72 10.67 2.95 -3.89
N LEU A 73 9.81 3.45 -4.79
CA LEU A 73 9.93 4.81 -5.33
C LEU A 73 9.87 5.86 -4.21
N PHE A 74 8.85 5.80 -3.36
CA PHE A 74 8.70 6.73 -2.24
C PHE A 74 9.79 6.56 -1.17
N ILE A 75 10.31 5.34 -0.98
CA ILE A 75 11.48 5.12 -0.12
C ILE A 75 12.70 5.82 -0.70
N LEU A 76 13.01 5.61 -1.98
CA LEU A 76 14.15 6.25 -2.64
C LEU A 76 14.05 7.77 -2.59
N VAL A 77 12.87 8.33 -2.88
CA VAL A 77 12.61 9.78 -2.77
C VAL A 77 12.85 10.26 -1.34
N GLY A 78 12.32 9.56 -0.34
CA GLY A 78 12.48 9.93 1.07
C GLY A 78 13.95 9.90 1.52
N VAL A 79 14.68 8.84 1.15
CA VAL A 79 16.12 8.70 1.43
C VAL A 79 16.91 9.82 0.75
N SER A 80 16.66 10.09 -0.53
CA SER A 80 17.37 11.14 -1.27
C SER A 80 17.14 12.54 -0.68
N ILE A 81 15.91 12.86 -0.26
CA ILE A 81 15.61 14.14 0.39
C ILE A 81 16.38 14.28 1.71
N ILE A 82 16.38 13.23 2.54
CA ILE A 82 17.06 13.25 3.83
C ILE A 82 18.58 13.37 3.65
N LEU A 83 19.16 12.56 2.76
CA LEU A 83 20.61 12.59 2.51
C LEU A 83 21.06 13.92 1.90
N GLY A 84 20.27 14.51 1.00
CA GLY A 84 20.56 15.83 0.45
C GLY A 84 20.52 16.95 1.49
N GLU A 85 19.60 16.91 2.45
CA GLU A 85 19.58 17.85 3.58
C GLU A 85 20.71 17.62 4.59
N LEU A 86 21.23 16.40 4.67
CA LEU A 86 22.38 16.06 5.50
C LEU A 86 23.73 16.32 4.81
N GLU A 87 23.73 16.83 3.57
CA GLU A 87 24.92 17.01 2.73
C GLU A 87 25.73 15.70 2.56
N LEU A 88 25.04 14.55 2.62
CA LEU A 88 25.62 13.21 2.45
C LEU A 88 25.49 12.69 1.02
N LEU A 89 24.88 13.49 0.13
CA LEU A 89 24.69 13.27 -1.30
C LEU A 89 24.89 14.60 -2.03
#